data_AF-A0A6N6WBV1-F1
#
_entry.id   AF-A0A6N6WBV1-F1
#
_cell.length_a   1.000
_cell.length_b   1.000
_cell.length_c   1.000
_cell.angle_alpha   90.00
_cell.angle_beta   90.00
_cell.angle_gamma   90.00
#
_symmetry.space_group_name_H-M   'P 1'
#
loop_
_entity.id
_entity.type
_entity.pdbx_description
1 polymer ?
#
loop_
_entity_poly.entity_id
_entity_poly.type
_entity_poly.pdbx_seq_one_letter_code
_entity_poly.pdbx_strand_id
1 'polypeptide(L)'
;MTKTTSSRVFDSEGRLQDAANGEPAGAVPRVDDLGDVTPAGGMREALTEILARAAAALMLSIFTYAAVKQWLAAPTRITLLLLVVSAFMTLGLSLFARVPIHRDWTPFAFICSVGGTFYFLAVRLSPGTQLILEAAGASLQLLGIFWQLFAKVSLRRSFGILPANRGVVSRGAYRFVRHPMYLGYFVTDVGFLLANFGIQNVIVYGCQFALQVGRIVREERLLSDDERYRTYRGKVRFRVIPGVF
;
A
#
# COMPACT_ATOMS: atom_id res chain seq x y z
N MET A 1 11.40 -52.95 -39.56
CA MET A 1 12.30 -52.00 -38.88
C MET A 1 12.18 -52.25 -37.38
N THR A 2 13.13 -53.02 -36.88
CA THR A 2 13.12 -53.74 -35.60
C THR A 2 13.93 -52.96 -34.57
N LYS A 3 13.40 -52.82 -33.35
CA LYS A 3 14.04 -52.16 -32.19
C LYS A 3 15.34 -52.90 -31.81
N THR A 4 16.45 -52.17 -31.72
CA THR A 4 17.70 -52.68 -31.14
C THR A 4 17.77 -52.32 -29.67
N THR A 5 17.63 -53.33 -28.82
CA THR A 5 17.75 -53.26 -27.36
C THR A 5 19.23 -53.23 -26.99
N SER A 6 19.71 -52.11 -26.39
CA SER A 6 21.06 -52.04 -25.80
C SER A 6 21.04 -52.75 -24.45
N SER A 7 21.69 -53.91 -24.36
CA SER A 7 21.89 -54.67 -23.12
C SER A 7 22.83 -53.92 -22.18
N ARG A 8 22.35 -53.55 -20.99
CA ARG A 8 23.19 -53.01 -19.90
C ARG A 8 23.82 -54.18 -19.15
N VAL A 9 25.14 -54.24 -19.12
CA VAL A 9 25.89 -55.22 -18.31
C VAL A 9 25.99 -54.65 -16.89
N PHE A 10 25.54 -55.43 -15.90
CA PHE A 10 25.68 -55.14 -14.48
C PHE A 10 26.74 -56.08 -13.89
N ASP A 11 27.56 -55.59 -12.96
CA ASP A 11 28.43 -56.44 -12.16
C ASP A 11 27.65 -57.18 -11.05
N SER A 12 28.30 -58.11 -10.36
CA SER A 12 27.70 -58.94 -9.29
C SER A 12 27.25 -58.16 -8.05
N GLU A 13 27.44 -56.84 -8.00
CA GLU A 13 26.95 -55.94 -6.95
C GLU A 13 26.00 -54.85 -7.46
N GLY A 14 25.61 -54.88 -8.75
CA GLY A 14 24.53 -54.07 -9.29
C GLY A 14 24.88 -52.60 -9.58
N ARG A 15 26.12 -52.27 -9.97
CA ARG A 15 26.47 -50.89 -10.40
C ARG A 15 26.79 -50.77 -11.90
N LEU A 16 26.43 -49.62 -12.47
CA LEU A 16 26.71 -49.23 -13.86
C LEU A 16 28.12 -48.65 -13.96
N GLN A 17 28.95 -49.17 -14.86
CA GLN A 17 30.26 -48.59 -15.19
C GLN A 17 30.12 -47.61 -16.35
N ASP A 18 30.23 -46.31 -16.07
CA ASP A 18 30.49 -45.29 -17.08
C ASP A 18 31.97 -44.88 -16.99
N ALA A 19 32.71 -45.11 -18.08
CA ALA A 19 34.12 -44.77 -18.21
C ALA A 19 34.30 -43.39 -18.87
N ALA A 20 35.31 -42.67 -18.36
CA ALA A 20 36.02 -41.54 -18.98
C ALA A 20 35.32 -40.17 -19.04
N ASN A 21 35.62 -39.31 -18.05
CA ASN A 21 36.39 -38.07 -18.26
C ASN A 21 36.61 -37.35 -16.92
N GLY A 22 37.81 -36.80 -16.74
CA GLY A 22 38.27 -36.24 -15.48
C GLY A 22 37.66 -34.90 -15.10
N GLU A 23 37.20 -34.83 -13.85
CA GLU A 23 37.20 -33.68 -12.94
C GLU A 23 36.94 -34.28 -11.54
N PRO A 24 37.70 -33.91 -10.48
CA PRO A 24 37.36 -34.38 -9.14
C PRO A 24 36.01 -33.78 -8.76
N ALA A 25 34.99 -34.64 -8.67
CA ALA A 25 33.65 -34.28 -8.24
C ALA A 25 33.73 -33.42 -6.97
N GLY A 26 33.34 -32.16 -7.11
CA GLY A 26 33.33 -31.18 -6.03
C GLY A 26 32.65 -31.78 -4.80
N ALA A 27 33.36 -31.75 -3.69
CA ALA A 27 32.87 -32.19 -2.39
C ALA A 27 31.47 -31.62 -2.14
N VAL A 28 30.52 -32.50 -1.83
CA VAL A 28 29.21 -32.11 -1.31
C VAL A 28 29.49 -31.22 -0.08
N PRO A 29 29.01 -29.96 -0.03
CA PRO A 29 29.26 -29.11 1.12
C PRO A 29 28.63 -29.76 2.35
N ARG A 30 29.40 -29.87 3.44
CA ARG A 30 28.88 -30.33 4.73
C ARG A 30 27.77 -29.38 5.17
N VAL A 31 26.71 -29.91 5.77
CA VAL A 31 25.59 -29.14 6.33
C VAL A 31 26.05 -28.12 7.38
N ASP A 32 27.27 -28.27 7.90
CA ASP A 32 27.92 -27.35 8.84
C ASP A 32 28.52 -26.09 8.19
N ASP A 33 28.55 -25.98 6.85
CA ASP A 33 28.98 -24.78 6.11
C ASP A 33 27.84 -23.79 5.82
N LEU A 34 26.64 -24.02 6.37
CA LEU A 34 25.64 -22.97 6.53
C LEU A 34 26.09 -22.07 7.68
N GLY A 35 27.13 -21.29 7.40
CA GLY A 35 27.55 -20.17 8.23
C GLY A 35 26.30 -19.42 8.66
N ASP A 36 26.15 -19.35 9.98
CA ASP A 36 25.15 -18.62 10.72
C ASP A 36 24.74 -17.35 9.96
N VAL A 37 23.62 -17.44 9.22
CA VAL A 37 22.94 -16.25 8.71
C VAL A 37 22.25 -15.63 9.93
N THR A 38 23.07 -15.10 10.83
CA THR A 38 22.63 -14.10 11.78
C THR A 38 22.00 -12.99 10.93
N PRO A 39 20.75 -12.61 11.17
CA PRO A 39 20.19 -11.41 10.55
C PRO A 39 20.89 -10.21 11.19
N ALA A 40 22.08 -9.87 10.68
CA ALA A 40 22.93 -8.78 11.12
C ALA A 40 22.35 -7.38 10.75
N GLY A 41 21.02 -7.26 10.75
CA GLY A 41 20.24 -6.01 10.71
C GLY A 41 19.13 -5.93 11.78
N GLY A 42 18.88 -7.00 12.55
CA GLY A 42 17.60 -7.24 13.21
C GLY A 42 17.17 -6.24 14.30
N MET A 43 18.08 -5.72 15.13
CA MET A 43 17.67 -4.88 16.28
C MET A 43 17.52 -3.41 15.93
N ARG A 44 18.45 -2.82 15.15
CA ARG A 44 18.38 -1.39 14.78
C ARG A 44 17.20 -1.14 13.84
N GLU A 45 16.96 -2.04 12.89
CA GLU A 45 15.81 -1.96 11.99
C GLU A 45 14.49 -2.12 12.74
N ALA A 46 14.37 -3.13 13.62
CA ALA A 46 13.19 -3.30 14.45
C ALA A 46 12.94 -2.08 15.36
N LEU A 47 13.98 -1.52 15.98
CA LEU A 47 13.87 -0.30 16.78
C LEU A 47 13.36 0.88 15.93
N THR A 48 13.92 1.10 14.73
CA THR A 48 13.45 2.18 13.85
C THR A 48 12.00 2.00 13.43
N GLU A 49 11.57 0.76 13.19
CA GLU A 49 10.19 0.46 12.84
C GLU A 49 9.22 0.69 14.01
N ILE A 50 9.59 0.23 15.21
CA ILE A 50 8.82 0.46 16.44
C ILE A 50 8.70 1.97 16.71
N LEU A 51 9.80 2.71 16.62
CA LEU A 51 9.81 4.16 16.81
C LEU A 51 8.93 4.87 15.78
N ALA A 52 9.00 4.49 14.51
CA ALA A 52 8.16 5.07 13.46
C ALA A 52 6.66 4.80 13.71
N ARG A 53 6.30 3.58 14.11
CA ARG A 53 4.92 3.20 14.43
C ARG A 53 4.42 3.94 15.68
N ALA A 54 5.25 4.04 16.72
CA ALA A 54 4.93 4.79 17.94
C ALA A 54 4.72 6.27 17.66
N ALA A 55 5.60 6.90 16.87
CA ALA A 55 5.46 8.29 16.45
C ALA A 55 4.17 8.52 15.65
N ALA A 56 3.85 7.62 14.71
CA ALA A 56 2.61 7.70 13.95
C ALA A 56 1.36 7.54 14.83
N ALA A 57 1.37 6.61 15.80
CA ALA A 57 0.29 6.44 16.75
C ALA A 57 0.12 7.67 17.65
N LEU A 58 1.22 8.29 18.10
CA LEU A 58 1.21 9.52 18.89
C LEU A 58 0.61 10.67 18.08
N MET A 59 1.05 10.86 16.83
CA MET A 59 0.51 11.90 15.93
C MET A 59 -0.98 11.71 15.67
N LEU A 60 -1.44 10.47 15.44
CA LEU A 60 -2.86 10.17 15.27
C LEU A 60 -3.66 10.44 16.56
N SER A 61 -3.07 10.16 17.72
CA SER A 61 -3.68 10.43 19.03
C SER A 61 -3.84 11.93 19.27
N ILE A 62 -2.81 12.74 18.97
CA ILE A 62 -2.85 14.20 19.07
C ILE A 62 -3.94 14.76 18.15
N PHE A 63 -3.97 14.32 16.89
CA PHE A 63 -5.00 14.73 15.94
C PHE A 63 -6.41 14.38 16.41
N THR A 64 -6.60 13.15 16.89
CA THR A 64 -7.89 12.68 17.42
C THR A 64 -8.34 13.51 18.60
N TYR A 65 -7.43 13.79 19.56
CA TYR A 65 -7.72 14.64 20.70
C TYR A 65 -8.13 16.05 20.27
N ALA A 66 -7.42 16.66 19.33
CA ALA A 66 -7.74 17.97 18.80
C ALA A 66 -9.11 18.01 18.10
N ALA A 67 -9.41 16.99 17.28
CA ALA A 67 -10.68 16.86 16.57
C ALA A 67 -11.85 16.66 17.56
N VAL A 68 -11.69 15.80 18.56
CA VAL A 68 -12.71 15.57 19.59
C VAL A 68 -12.94 16.81 20.44
N LYS A 69 -11.87 17.53 20.85
CA LYS A 69 -12.01 18.80 21.58
C LYS A 69 -12.82 19.82 20.78
N GLN A 70 -12.56 19.93 19.48
CA GLN A 70 -13.29 20.84 18.61
C GLN A 70 -14.74 20.42 18.38
N TRP A 71 -15.01 19.11 18.33
CA TRP A 71 -16.36 18.57 18.25
C TRP A 71 -17.14 18.77 19.56
N LEU A 72 -16.52 18.58 20.72
CA LEU A 72 -17.14 18.88 22.02
C LEU A 72 -17.56 20.35 22.14
N ALA A 73 -16.78 21.26 21.53
CA ALA A 73 -17.14 22.68 21.45
C ALA A 73 -18.28 22.97 20.47
N ALA A 74 -18.48 22.13 19.44
CA ALA A 74 -19.54 22.28 18.44
C ALA A 74 -20.03 20.90 17.95
N PRO A 75 -20.95 20.23 18.70
CA PRO A 75 -21.32 18.83 18.45
C PRO A 75 -22.03 18.60 17.11
N THR A 76 -22.53 19.66 16.49
CA THR A 76 -23.12 19.63 15.16
C THR A 76 -22.11 19.21 14.08
N ARG A 77 -20.79 19.38 14.31
CA ARG A 77 -19.73 19.13 13.32
C ARG A 77 -19.32 17.66 13.22
N ILE A 78 -20.26 16.80 12.83
CA ILE A 78 -20.07 15.34 12.73
C ILE A 78 -18.96 14.97 11.73
N THR A 79 -18.68 15.84 10.75
CA THR A 79 -17.62 15.62 9.75
C THR A 79 -16.21 15.50 10.34
N LEU A 80 -15.97 16.09 11.52
CA LEU A 80 -14.71 15.94 12.26
C LEU A 80 -14.51 14.51 12.77
N LEU A 81 -15.57 13.88 13.28
CA LEU A 81 -15.52 12.49 13.75
C LEU A 81 -15.32 11.52 12.59
N LEU A 82 -16.00 11.77 11.46
CA LEU A 82 -15.81 10.98 10.25
C LEU A 82 -14.40 11.12 9.66
N LEU A 83 -13.79 12.30 9.78
CA LEU A 83 -12.40 12.52 9.41
C LEU A 83 -11.43 11.73 10.31
N VAL A 84 -11.72 11.64 11.61
CA VAL A 84 -10.95 10.77 12.53
C VAL A 84 -11.09 9.31 12.11
N VAL A 85 -12.31 8.83 11.85
CA VAL A 85 -12.57 7.46 11.39
C VAL A 85 -11.81 7.17 10.09
N SER A 86 -11.80 8.08 9.12
CA SER A 86 -11.05 7.90 7.87
C SER A 86 -9.54 7.92 8.09
N ALA A 87 -9.03 8.74 9.02
CA ALA A 87 -7.62 8.76 9.41
C ALA A 87 -7.20 7.43 10.03
N PHE A 88 -8.00 6.84 10.94
CA PHE A 88 -7.77 5.51 11.48
C PHE A 88 -7.82 4.42 10.40
N MET A 89 -8.76 4.51 9.46
CA MET A 89 -8.83 3.58 8.33
C MET A 89 -7.59 3.64 7.43
N THR A 90 -6.98 4.81 7.30
CA THR A 90 -5.82 5.03 6.43
C THR A 90 -4.52 4.66 7.16
N LEU A 91 -4.30 5.19 8.36
CA LEU A 91 -3.09 4.95 9.15
C LEU A 91 -3.09 3.59 9.82
N GLY A 92 -4.22 3.12 10.34
CA GLY A 92 -4.31 1.80 10.96
C GLY A 92 -3.79 0.73 10.01
N LEU A 93 -4.21 0.79 8.75
CA LEU A 93 -3.70 -0.13 7.73
C LEU A 93 -2.21 0.07 7.45
N SER A 94 -1.73 1.33 7.43
CA SER A 94 -0.31 1.68 7.31
C SER A 94 0.56 1.14 8.44
N LEU A 95 0.03 1.06 9.65
CA LEU A 95 0.75 0.55 10.83
C LEU A 95 0.86 -0.98 10.85
N PHE A 96 -0.04 -1.68 10.17
CA PHE A 96 -0.06 -3.15 10.13
C PHE A 96 0.54 -3.76 8.86
N ALA A 97 0.85 -2.96 7.84
CA ALA A 97 1.43 -3.52 6.63
C ALA A 97 2.92 -3.78 6.76
N ARG A 98 3.36 -4.90 6.16
CA ARG A 98 4.76 -5.30 6.09
C ARG A 98 5.59 -4.24 5.37
N VAL A 99 6.86 -4.05 5.79
CA VAL A 99 7.86 -3.16 5.19
C VAL A 99 8.27 -3.65 3.78
N PRO A 100 8.60 -2.76 2.81
CA PRO A 100 8.97 -3.19 1.47
C PRO A 100 10.39 -3.70 1.42
N ILE A 101 10.54 -4.78 0.66
CA ILE A 101 11.82 -5.42 0.36
C ILE A 101 12.70 -4.50 -0.52
N HIS A 102 12.08 -3.59 -1.31
CA HIS A 102 12.79 -2.52 -2.02
C HIS A 102 12.27 -1.15 -1.60
N ARG A 103 13.13 -0.37 -0.94
CA ARG A 103 12.81 0.99 -0.50
C ARG A 103 13.44 1.98 -1.46
N ASP A 104 12.62 2.61 -2.28
CA ASP A 104 13.07 3.72 -3.12
C ASP A 104 13.39 4.93 -2.24
N TRP A 105 14.67 5.16 -1.97
CA TRP A 105 15.15 6.24 -1.11
C TRP A 105 15.17 7.63 -1.77
N THR A 106 14.59 7.78 -2.97
CA THR A 106 14.53 9.09 -3.63
C THR A 106 13.81 10.10 -2.71
N PRO A 107 14.34 11.32 -2.52
CA PRO A 107 13.72 12.33 -1.65
C PRO A 107 12.24 12.58 -1.99
N PHE A 108 11.90 12.51 -3.28
CA PHE A 108 10.53 12.62 -3.75
C PHE A 108 9.63 11.47 -3.25
N ALA A 109 10.10 10.22 -3.27
CA ALA A 109 9.36 9.08 -2.73
C ALA A 109 9.09 9.21 -1.23
N PHE A 110 10.07 9.74 -0.50
CA PHE A 110 9.96 9.99 0.93
C PHE A 110 8.91 11.07 1.21
N ILE A 111 8.96 12.21 0.51
CA ILE A 111 7.98 13.30 0.66
C ILE A 111 6.57 12.82 0.30
N CYS A 112 6.41 12.09 -0.80
CA CYS A 112 5.12 11.50 -1.19
C CYS A 112 4.57 10.52 -0.16
N SER A 113 5.44 9.73 0.49
CA SER A 113 5.01 8.76 1.49
C SER A 113 4.68 9.42 2.83
N VAL A 114 5.55 10.29 3.33
CA VAL A 114 5.36 11.00 4.61
C VAL A 114 4.26 12.04 4.49
N GLY A 115 4.35 12.96 3.52
CA GLY A 115 3.33 13.97 3.27
C GLY A 115 1.97 13.33 2.97
N GLY A 116 1.96 12.28 2.14
CA GLY A 116 0.77 11.49 1.82
C GLY A 116 0.08 10.85 3.03
N THR A 117 0.86 10.48 4.04
CA THR A 117 0.36 9.75 5.22
C THR A 117 -0.03 10.72 6.34
N PHE A 118 0.74 11.79 6.53
CA PHE A 118 0.59 12.71 7.66
C PHE A 118 -0.08 14.04 7.33
N TYR A 119 -0.66 14.20 6.12
CA TYR A 119 -1.35 15.42 5.69
C TYR A 119 -2.45 15.88 6.68
N PHE A 120 -3.08 14.94 7.39
CA PHE A 120 -4.15 15.21 8.35
C PHE A 120 -3.69 16.13 9.50
N LEU A 121 -2.39 16.15 9.84
CA LEU A 121 -1.84 17.06 10.85
C LEU A 121 -1.87 18.53 10.40
N ALA A 122 -1.83 18.78 9.09
CA ALA A 122 -1.86 20.13 8.54
C ALA A 122 -3.30 20.64 8.33
N VAL A 123 -4.31 19.77 8.47
CA VAL A 123 -5.73 20.13 8.30
C VAL A 123 -6.17 21.05 9.44
N ARG A 124 -6.78 22.16 9.07
CA ARG A 124 -7.36 23.11 10.00
C ARG A 124 -8.69 22.58 10.52
N LEU A 125 -8.74 22.28 11.82
CA LEU A 125 -9.93 21.78 12.52
C LEU A 125 -10.87 22.89 13.00
N SER A 126 -10.37 24.11 13.16
CA SER A 126 -11.20 25.25 13.60
C SER A 126 -12.38 25.51 12.65
N PRO A 127 -13.46 26.15 13.12
CA PRO A 127 -14.63 26.44 12.27
C PRO A 127 -14.22 27.16 10.97
N GLY A 128 -14.58 26.57 9.84
CA GLY A 128 -14.37 27.13 8.51
C GLY A 128 -15.66 27.75 7.95
N THR A 129 -15.62 28.17 6.69
CA THR A 129 -16.85 28.54 5.96
C THR A 129 -17.57 27.26 5.55
N GLN A 130 -18.87 27.20 5.79
CA GLN A 130 -19.68 26.06 5.42
C GLN A 130 -20.26 26.28 4.02
N LEU A 131 -19.69 25.67 2.96
CA LEU A 131 -20.24 25.79 1.60
C LEU A 131 -21.44 24.88 1.39
N ILE A 132 -21.45 23.72 2.05
CA ILE A 132 -22.55 22.75 1.99
C ILE A 132 -23.05 22.41 3.38
N LEU A 133 -24.29 21.93 3.47
CA LEU A 133 -24.85 21.46 4.73
C LEU A 133 -23.97 20.35 5.32
N GLU A 134 -23.79 20.37 6.64
CA GLU A 134 -22.94 19.42 7.35
C GLU A 134 -23.36 17.96 7.07
N ALA A 135 -24.67 17.71 7.00
CA ALA A 135 -25.22 16.41 6.64
C ALA A 135 -24.84 15.97 5.21
N ALA A 136 -24.75 16.91 4.26
CA ALA A 136 -24.32 16.61 2.90
C ALA A 136 -22.82 16.27 2.86
N GLY A 137 -21.99 17.03 3.58
CA GLY A 137 -20.55 16.72 3.73
C GLY A 137 -20.30 15.37 4.41
N ALA A 138 -21.04 15.09 5.49
CA ALA A 138 -21.00 13.81 6.20
C ALA A 138 -21.44 12.65 5.29
N SER A 139 -22.47 12.84 4.48
CA SER A 139 -22.93 11.83 3.50
C SER A 139 -21.85 11.52 2.48
N LEU A 140 -21.16 12.54 1.93
CA LEU A 140 -20.01 12.35 1.04
C LEU A 140 -18.88 11.60 1.73
N GLN A 141 -18.54 11.97 2.97
CA GLN A 141 -17.53 11.26 3.75
C GLN A 141 -17.86 9.79 3.96
N LEU A 142 -19.10 9.48 4.34
CA LEU A 142 -19.58 8.11 4.52
C LEU A 142 -19.49 7.33 3.21
N LEU A 143 -19.95 7.89 2.09
CA LEU A 143 -19.83 7.26 0.76
C LEU A 143 -18.37 6.95 0.42
N GLY A 144 -17.46 7.89 0.67
CA GLY A 144 -16.03 7.68 0.48
C GLY A 144 -15.47 6.56 1.39
N ILE A 145 -15.85 6.53 2.66
CA ILE A 145 -15.44 5.48 3.61
C ILE A 145 -15.97 4.11 3.19
N PHE A 146 -17.24 4.01 2.78
CA PHE A 146 -17.84 2.78 2.25
C PHE A 146 -17.11 2.32 0.99
N TRP A 147 -16.78 3.24 0.08
CA TRP A 147 -16.00 2.92 -1.12
C TRP A 147 -14.60 2.41 -0.78
N GLN A 148 -13.92 3.03 0.19
CA GLN A 148 -12.61 2.56 0.68
C GLN A 148 -12.72 1.14 1.27
N LEU A 149 -13.75 0.86 2.06
CA LEU A 149 -14.01 -0.47 2.60
C LEU A 149 -14.26 -1.49 1.48
N PHE A 150 -15.11 -1.15 0.51
CA PHE A 150 -15.38 -1.99 -0.65
C PHE A 150 -14.10 -2.26 -1.47
N ALA A 151 -13.28 -1.24 -1.68
CA ALA A 151 -11.98 -1.39 -2.31
C ALA A 151 -11.09 -2.35 -1.52
N LYS A 152 -10.90 -2.15 -0.21
CA LYS A 152 -10.08 -3.02 0.64
C LYS A 152 -10.56 -4.47 0.65
N VAL A 153 -11.87 -4.69 0.79
CA VAL A 153 -12.49 -6.02 0.71
C VAL A 153 -12.30 -6.65 -0.66
N SER A 154 -12.24 -5.86 -1.74
CA SER A 154 -11.95 -6.38 -3.08
C SER A 154 -10.53 -6.94 -3.22
N LEU A 155 -9.53 -6.46 -2.46
CA LEU A 155 -8.17 -7.04 -2.50
C LEU A 155 -8.04 -8.31 -1.66
N ARG A 156 -8.84 -8.46 -0.58
CA ARG A 156 -8.74 -9.55 0.42
C ARG A 156 -7.28 -9.99 0.68
N ARG A 157 -6.81 -11.10 0.08
CA ARG A 157 -5.49 -11.69 0.32
C ARG A 157 -4.30 -10.99 -0.38
N SER A 158 -4.55 -10.08 -1.32
CA SER A 158 -3.50 -9.36 -2.07
C SER A 158 -3.19 -7.96 -1.51
N PHE A 159 -3.77 -7.59 -0.36
CA PHE A 159 -3.50 -6.29 0.26
C PHE A 159 -2.09 -6.22 0.85
N GLY A 160 -1.24 -5.39 0.24
CA GLY A 160 0.06 -4.98 0.77
C GLY A 160 0.26 -3.52 0.46
N ILE A 161 0.82 -2.75 1.39
CA ILE A 161 1.00 -1.29 1.25
C ILE A 161 2.09 -0.92 0.25
N LEU A 162 2.65 -1.91 -0.43
CA LEU A 162 3.88 -1.81 -1.17
C LEU A 162 3.78 -2.56 -2.49
N PRO A 163 4.48 -2.05 -3.52
CA PRO A 163 4.55 -2.69 -4.81
C PRO A 163 5.35 -3.99 -4.68
N ALA A 164 4.65 -5.09 -4.40
CA ALA A 164 5.15 -6.44 -4.53
C ALA A 164 4.19 -7.19 -5.45
N ASN A 165 4.73 -7.89 -6.43
CA ASN A 165 3.95 -8.61 -7.43
C ASN A 165 3.23 -9.82 -6.80
N ARG A 166 2.06 -9.57 -6.19
CA ARG A 166 1.23 -10.59 -5.49
C ARG A 166 0.03 -11.04 -6.33
N GLY A 167 0.12 -10.88 -7.65
CA GLY A 167 -0.95 -11.17 -8.59
C GLY A 167 -1.91 -9.99 -8.78
N VAL A 168 -2.17 -9.65 -10.04
CA VAL A 168 -3.03 -8.52 -10.42
C VAL A 168 -4.49 -8.86 -10.15
N VAL A 169 -5.08 -8.19 -9.15
CA VAL A 169 -6.52 -8.31 -8.85
C VAL A 169 -7.30 -7.39 -9.78
N SER A 170 -8.17 -7.98 -10.59
CA SER A 170 -9.03 -7.27 -11.57
C SER A 170 -10.53 -7.39 -11.28
N ARG A 171 -10.90 -7.85 -10.07
CA ARG A 171 -12.29 -8.08 -9.64
C ARG A 171 -12.73 -7.05 -8.59
N GLY A 172 -14.05 -6.86 -8.45
CA GLY A 172 -14.63 -5.91 -7.50
C GLY A 172 -14.40 -4.44 -7.90
N ALA A 173 -14.02 -3.60 -6.94
CA ALA A 173 -13.75 -2.17 -7.17
C ALA A 173 -12.68 -1.92 -8.25
N TYR A 174 -11.73 -2.85 -8.39
CA TYR A 174 -10.63 -2.80 -9.35
C TYR A 174 -11.07 -3.01 -10.80
N ARG A 175 -12.34 -3.38 -11.06
CA ARG A 175 -12.89 -3.41 -12.42
C ARG A 175 -13.20 -2.00 -12.95
N PHE A 176 -13.49 -1.05 -12.06
CA PHE A 176 -13.94 0.29 -12.44
C PHE A 176 -12.75 1.24 -12.64
N VAL A 177 -11.81 1.22 -11.70
CA VAL A 177 -10.62 2.08 -11.69
C VAL A 177 -9.43 1.28 -11.17
N ARG A 178 -8.20 1.61 -11.60
CA ARG A 178 -6.99 0.89 -11.18
C ARG A 178 -6.67 1.10 -9.70
N HIS A 179 -7.10 2.22 -9.14
CA HIS A 179 -6.74 2.74 -7.82
C HIS A 179 -7.98 3.16 -7.01
N PRO A 180 -8.92 2.22 -6.72
CA PRO A 180 -10.23 2.56 -6.15
C PRO A 180 -10.15 3.09 -4.72
N MET A 181 -9.13 2.72 -3.93
CA MET A 181 -8.95 3.28 -2.59
C MET A 181 -8.75 4.79 -2.62
N TYR A 182 -7.95 5.26 -3.56
CA TYR A 182 -7.62 6.67 -3.70
C TYR A 182 -8.83 7.50 -4.13
N LEU A 183 -9.74 6.93 -4.92
CA LEU A 183 -11.04 7.55 -5.21
C LEU A 183 -11.86 7.73 -3.93
N GLY A 184 -11.87 6.73 -3.07
CA GLY A 184 -12.57 6.82 -1.78
C GLY A 184 -11.97 7.86 -0.84
N TYR A 185 -10.64 8.02 -0.83
CA TYR A 185 -9.98 9.12 -0.11
C TYR A 185 -10.39 10.48 -0.66
N PHE A 186 -10.37 10.64 -1.99
CA PHE A 186 -10.77 11.87 -2.65
C PHE A 186 -12.21 12.29 -2.28
N VAL A 187 -13.17 11.37 -2.35
CA VAL A 187 -14.57 11.67 -1.99
C VAL A 187 -14.70 12.05 -0.51
N THR A 188 -14.01 11.36 0.39
CA THR A 188 -14.02 11.69 1.82
C THR A 188 -13.41 13.07 2.10
N ASP A 189 -12.28 13.37 1.49
CA ASP A 189 -11.55 14.62 1.68
C ASP A 189 -12.32 15.81 1.12
N VAL A 190 -12.94 15.66 -0.06
CA VAL A 190 -13.83 16.69 -0.65
C VAL A 190 -15.06 16.92 0.22
N GLY A 191 -15.68 15.85 0.76
CA GLY A 191 -16.81 15.96 1.68
C GLY A 191 -16.47 16.78 2.93
N PHE A 192 -15.28 16.56 3.50
CA PHE A 192 -14.79 17.36 4.63
C PHE A 192 -14.51 18.81 4.23
N LEU A 193 -13.80 19.02 3.12
CA LEU A 193 -13.39 20.35 2.65
C LEU A 193 -14.58 21.26 2.35
N LEU A 194 -15.64 20.73 1.74
CA LEU A 194 -16.84 21.51 1.41
C LEU A 194 -17.64 21.88 2.67
N ALA A 195 -17.66 21.01 3.68
CA ALA A 195 -18.30 21.30 4.97
C ALA A 195 -17.45 22.26 5.83
N ASN A 196 -16.12 22.21 5.70
CA ASN A 196 -15.16 22.94 6.52
C ASN A 196 -14.15 23.72 5.66
N PHE A 197 -14.66 24.63 4.84
CA PHE A 197 -13.85 25.31 3.86
C PHE A 197 -12.91 26.33 4.50
N GLY A 198 -11.67 26.32 4.02
CA GLY A 198 -10.65 27.26 4.38
C GLY A 198 -9.47 27.13 3.42
N ILE A 199 -8.81 28.25 3.12
CA ILE A 199 -7.68 28.29 2.18
C ILE A 199 -6.59 27.28 2.57
N GLN A 200 -6.31 27.15 3.86
CA GLN A 200 -5.38 26.13 4.37
C GLN A 200 -5.82 24.71 4.02
N ASN A 201 -7.10 24.35 4.21
CA ASN A 201 -7.60 23.03 3.88
C ASN A 201 -7.54 22.77 2.37
N VAL A 202 -7.86 23.77 1.54
CA VAL A 202 -7.71 23.67 0.08
C VAL A 202 -6.27 23.37 -0.30
N ILE A 203 -5.30 24.10 0.27
CA ILE A 203 -3.87 23.88 -0.01
C ILE A 203 -3.43 22.49 0.45
N VAL A 204 -3.81 22.08 1.67
CA VAL A 204 -3.44 20.78 2.24
C VAL A 204 -3.99 19.63 1.39
N TYR A 205 -5.28 19.67 1.02
CA TYR A 205 -5.87 18.64 0.17
C TYR A 205 -5.33 18.67 -1.26
N GLY A 206 -5.07 19.86 -1.82
CA GLY A 206 -4.43 20.00 -3.13
C GLY A 206 -3.04 19.36 -3.16
N CYS A 207 -2.20 19.67 -2.17
CA CYS A 207 -0.90 19.03 -2.00
C CYS A 207 -1.03 17.52 -1.79
N GLN A 208 -1.97 17.09 -0.96
CA GLN A 208 -2.23 15.68 -0.71
C GLN A 208 -2.58 14.92 -1.99
N PHE A 209 -3.47 15.45 -2.82
CA PHE A 209 -3.84 14.83 -4.10
C PHE A 209 -2.67 14.81 -5.09
N ALA A 210 -1.85 15.87 -5.14
CA ALA A 210 -0.65 15.87 -5.97
C ALA A 210 0.36 14.79 -5.56
N LEU A 211 0.63 14.65 -4.25
CA LEU A 211 1.49 13.59 -3.72
C LEU A 211 0.93 12.20 -4.00
N GLN A 212 -0.39 12.05 -3.88
CA GLN A 212 -1.10 10.80 -4.14
C GLN A 212 -1.01 10.39 -5.61
N VAL A 213 -1.16 11.33 -6.55
CA VAL A 213 -0.91 11.11 -7.97
C VAL A 213 0.54 10.70 -8.22
N GLY A 214 1.50 11.36 -7.57
CA GLY A 214 2.91 10.98 -7.63
C GLY A 214 3.17 9.54 -7.17
N ARG A 215 2.52 9.10 -6.08
CA ARG A 215 2.59 7.71 -5.59
C ARG A 215 2.03 6.74 -6.61
N ILE A 216 0.85 7.00 -7.14
CA ILE A 216 0.17 6.16 -8.14
C ILE A 216 1.06 5.98 -9.37
N VAL A 217 1.61 7.06 -9.92
CA VAL A 217 2.45 6.98 -11.13
C VAL A 217 3.70 6.13 -10.90
N ARG A 218 4.33 6.23 -9.73
CA ARG A 218 5.50 5.42 -9.38
C ARG A 218 5.14 3.96 -9.17
N GLU A 219 4.03 3.71 -8.50
CA GLU A 219 3.49 2.36 -8.31
C GLU A 219 3.17 1.70 -9.65
N GLU A 220 2.49 2.40 -10.57
CA GLU A 220 2.22 1.87 -11.92
C GLU A 220 3.52 1.62 -12.71
N ARG A 221 4.56 2.46 -12.55
CA ARG A 221 5.85 2.28 -13.22
C ARG A 221 6.53 0.99 -12.74
N LEU A 222 6.61 0.78 -11.42
CA LEU A 222 7.17 -0.44 -10.84
C LEU A 222 6.36 -1.68 -11.23
N LEU A 223 5.03 -1.57 -11.30
CA LEU A 223 4.17 -2.68 -11.71
C LEU A 223 4.18 -2.95 -13.22
N SER A 224 4.61 -1.99 -14.05
CA SER A 224 4.65 -2.13 -15.52
C SER A 224 5.71 -3.13 -16.00
N ASP A 225 6.63 -3.51 -15.12
CA ASP A 225 7.61 -4.58 -15.36
C ASP A 225 6.94 -5.96 -15.39
N ASP A 226 5.73 -6.12 -14.82
CA ASP A 226 4.91 -7.33 -14.91
C ASP A 226 3.98 -7.32 -16.13
N GLU A 227 4.09 -8.35 -16.96
CA GLU A 227 3.24 -8.59 -18.13
C GLU A 227 1.74 -8.71 -17.79
N ARG A 228 1.39 -9.27 -16.62
CA ARG A 228 0.00 -9.35 -16.15
C ARG A 228 -0.57 -7.98 -15.88
N TYR A 229 0.24 -7.06 -15.36
CA TYR A 229 -0.18 -5.69 -15.09
C TYR A 229 -0.37 -4.90 -16.38
N ARG A 230 0.51 -5.10 -17.38
CA ARG A 230 0.34 -4.51 -18.72
C ARG A 230 -0.99 -4.92 -19.36
N THR A 231 -1.35 -6.20 -19.25
CA THR A 231 -2.64 -6.73 -19.75
C THR A 231 -3.83 -6.11 -19.01
N TYR A 232 -3.74 -5.95 -17.69
CA TYR A 232 -4.76 -5.29 -16.88
C TYR A 232 -4.92 -3.80 -17.21
N ARG A 233 -3.81 -3.08 -17.44
CA ARG A 233 -3.81 -1.69 -17.87
C ARG A 233 -4.57 -1.46 -19.18
N GLY A 234 -4.52 -2.44 -20.09
CA GLY A 234 -5.28 -2.43 -21.33
C GLY A 234 -6.80 -2.60 -21.12
N LYS A 235 -7.22 -3.27 -20.04
CA LYS A 235 -8.64 -3.51 -19.72
C LYS A 235 -9.27 -2.37 -18.90
N VAL A 236 -8.51 -1.77 -17.97
CA VAL A 236 -8.99 -0.69 -17.10
C VAL A 236 -8.20 0.58 -17.40
N ARG A 237 -8.83 1.51 -18.11
CA ARG A 237 -8.20 2.76 -18.58
C ARG A 237 -8.00 3.81 -17.49
N PHE A 238 -8.93 3.90 -16.54
CA PHE A 238 -8.97 4.93 -15.50
C PHE A 238 -8.09 4.56 -14.29
N ARG A 239 -7.31 5.52 -13.78
CA ARG A 239 -6.50 5.39 -12.57
C ARG A 239 -7.39 5.53 -11.35
N VAL A 240 -7.94 6.71 -11.12
CA VAL A 240 -8.65 7.11 -9.90
C VAL A 240 -10.05 7.65 -10.22
N ILE A 241 -10.18 8.57 -11.17
CA ILE A 241 -11.43 9.24 -11.52
C ILE A 241 -11.87 8.77 -12.91
N PRO A 242 -13.00 8.06 -13.03
CA PRO A 242 -13.57 7.71 -14.33
C PRO A 242 -13.74 8.95 -15.21
N GLY A 243 -13.13 8.93 -16.41
CA GLY A 243 -13.22 10.00 -17.40
C GLY A 243 -12.16 11.10 -17.32
N VAL A 244 -11.38 11.19 -16.23
CA VAL A 244 -10.38 12.26 -16.05
C VAL A 244 -8.98 11.70 -15.83
N PHE A 245 -8.85 10.76 -14.90
CA PHE A 245 -7.54 10.25 -14.49
C PHE A 245 -7.60 8.78 -14.14
#